data_AF-A0A3M8GQN4-F1
#
_entry.id   AF-A0A3M8GQN4-F1
#
_cell.length_a   1.000
_cell.length_b   1.000
_cell.length_c   1.000
_cell.angle_alpha   90.00
_cell.angle_beta   90.00
_cell.angle_gamma   90.00
#
_symmetry.space_group_name_H-M   'P 1'
#
loop_
_entity.id
_entity.type
_entity.pdbx_description
1 polymer ?
#
loop_
_entity_poly.entity_id
_entity_poly.type
_entity_poly.pdbx_seq_one_letter_code
_entity_poly.pdbx_strand_id
1 'polypeptide(L)'
;MNTKKEILIGFVVGIIANTVGTLLYILLFSDRGIVETYKAAVAQEHVGSLLALGAILNLVAFFGFLRIKRDYRARGVMIATILTALVILYYKVF
;
A
#
# COMPACT_ATOMS: atom_id res chain seq x y z
N MET A 1 13.63 4.15 -23.45
CA MET A 1 12.92 4.37 -22.16
C MET A 1 13.92 4.22 -21.03
N ASN A 2 13.98 5.15 -20.08
CA ASN A 2 14.90 5.05 -18.94
C ASN A 2 14.32 4.10 -17.89
N THR A 3 14.94 2.93 -17.71
CA THR A 3 14.50 1.89 -16.78
C THR A 3 14.27 2.41 -15.36
N LYS A 4 15.13 3.32 -14.87
CA LYS A 4 15.00 3.89 -13.53
C LYS A 4 13.70 4.69 -13.37
N LYS A 5 13.30 5.43 -14.42
CA LYS A 5 12.06 6.21 -14.43
C LYS A 5 10.84 5.29 -14.37
N GLU A 6 10.86 4.16 -15.06
CA GLU A 6 9.75 3.20 -15.05
C GLU A 6 9.60 2.53 -13.68
N ILE A 7 10.71 2.16 -13.03
CA ILE A 7 10.69 1.65 -11.66
C ILE A 7 10.14 2.71 -10.70
N LEU A 8 10.57 3.97 -10.84
CA LEU A 8 10.09 5.06 -9.99
C LEU A 8 8.57 5.29 -10.16
N ILE A 9 8.06 5.26 -11.39
CA ILE A 9 6.62 5.35 -11.65
C ILE A 9 5.88 4.21 -10.95
N GLY A 10 6.37 2.98 -11.09
CA GLY A 10 5.78 1.82 -10.41
C GLY A 10 5.77 1.97 -8.90
N PHE A 11 6.88 2.45 -8.32
CA PHE A 11 7.00 2.68 -6.88
C PHE A 11 6.00 3.72 -6.38
N VAL A 12 5.89 4.86 -7.06
CA VAL A 12 4.91 5.91 -6.73
C VAL A 12 3.48 5.38 -6.84
N VAL A 13 3.17 4.61 -7.88
CA VAL A 13 1.86 3.97 -8.03
C VAL A 13 1.58 3.00 -6.89
N GLY A 14 2.56 2.21 -6.45
CA GLY A 14 2.42 1.32 -5.29
C GLY A 14 2.20 2.06 -3.96
N ILE A 15 2.81 3.23 -3.76
CA ILE A 15 2.50 4.05 -2.57
C ILE A 15 1.07 4.57 -2.63
N ILE A 16 0.67 5.13 -3.78
CA ILE A 16 -0.68 5.68 -3.98
C ILE A 16 -1.73 4.58 -3.81
N ALA A 17 -1.53 3.42 -4.43
CA ALA A 17 -2.44 2.28 -4.33
C ALA A 17 -2.61 1.83 -2.86
N ASN A 18 -1.53 1.75 -2.10
CA ASN A 18 -1.59 1.41 -0.68
C ASN A 18 -2.37 2.46 0.12
N THR A 19 -2.09 3.75 -0.06
CA THR A 19 -2.80 4.84 0.61
C THR A 19 -4.29 4.83 0.27
N VAL A 20 -4.63 4.70 -1.01
CA VAL A 20 -6.02 4.60 -1.47
C VAL A 20 -6.69 3.35 -0.89
N GLY A 21 -5.99 2.22 -0.82
CA GLY A 21 -6.53 0.97 -0.28
C GLY A 21 -6.85 1.08 1.21
N THR A 22 -5.94 1.68 1.97
CA THR A 22 -6.17 1.94 3.39
C THR A 22 -7.35 2.91 3.59
N LEU A 23 -7.41 4.00 2.82
CA LEU A 23 -8.52 4.97 2.92
C LEU A 23 -9.87 4.35 2.52
N LEU A 24 -9.91 3.57 1.44
CA LEU A 24 -11.12 2.86 1.01
C LEU A 24 -11.56 1.86 2.06
N TYR A 25 -10.64 1.11 2.66
CA TYR A 25 -10.99 0.19 3.75
C TYR A 25 -11.63 0.94 4.92
N ILE A 26 -11.03 2.06 5.35
CA ILE A 26 -11.60 2.88 6.43
C ILE A 26 -12.99 3.39 6.08
N LEU A 27 -13.18 3.92 4.86
CA LEU A 27 -14.47 4.49 4.44
C LEU A 27 -15.57 3.44 4.24
N LEU A 28 -15.22 2.23 3.83
CA LEU A 28 -16.20 1.17 3.56
C LEU A 28 -16.54 0.34 4.80
N PHE A 29 -15.62 0.22 5.75
CA PHE A 29 -15.76 -0.69 6.90
C PHE A 29 -15.75 0.01 8.26
N SER A 30 -15.61 1.34 8.32
CA SER A 30 -15.67 2.09 9.57
C SER A 30 -16.87 3.02 9.61
N ASP A 31 -17.68 2.89 10.67
CA ASP A 31 -18.76 3.82 10.99
C ASP A 31 -18.25 5.17 11.55
N ARG A 32 -16.93 5.30 11.78
CA ARG A 32 -16.27 6.50 12.31
C ARG A 32 -15.53 7.25 11.19
N GLY A 33 -15.27 8.53 11.41
CA GLY A 33 -14.50 9.35 10.46
C GLY A 33 -13.05 8.86 10.32
N ILE A 34 -12.41 9.10 9.17
CA ILE A 34 -11.06 8.60 8.82
C ILE A 34 -10.04 8.82 9.96
N VAL A 35 -10.04 10.01 10.55
CA VAL A 35 -9.12 10.39 11.64
C VAL A 35 -9.37 9.58 12.91
N GLU A 36 -10.63 9.30 13.24
CA GLU A 36 -11.00 8.54 14.42
C GLU A 36 -10.67 7.06 14.26
N THR A 37 -10.91 6.48 13.08
CA THR A 37 -10.54 5.10 12.76
C THR A 37 -9.03 4.92 12.81
N TYR A 38 -8.27 5.89 12.29
CA TYR A 38 -6.81 5.86 12.37
C TYR A 38 -6.32 5.99 13.82
N LYS A 39 -6.87 6.93 14.61
CA LYS A 39 -6.54 7.05 16.04
C LYS A 39 -6.88 5.79 16.83
N ALA A 40 -8.00 5.15 16.53
CA ALA A 40 -8.39 3.88 17.14
C ALA A 40 -7.45 2.74 16.74
N ALA A 41 -7.05 2.67 15.47
CA ALA A 41 -6.07 1.69 14.99
C ALA A 41 -4.70 1.88 15.66
N VAL A 42 -4.28 3.13 15.91
CA VAL A 42 -3.07 3.43 16.67
C VAL A 42 -3.22 3.02 18.13
N ALA A 43 -4.33 3.40 18.79
CA ALA A 43 -4.57 3.06 20.19
C ALA A 43 -4.71 1.55 20.45
N GLN A 44 -5.14 0.79 19.44
CA GLN A 44 -5.27 -0.67 19.51
C GLN A 44 -4.05 -1.41 18.95
N GLU A 45 -2.98 -0.71 18.54
CA GLU A 45 -1.80 -1.32 17.88
C GLU A 45 -2.15 -2.09 16.59
N HIS A 46 -3.29 -1.77 15.96
CA HIS A 46 -3.81 -2.40 14.75
C HIS A 46 -3.38 -1.67 13.46
N VAL A 47 -2.46 -0.71 13.55
CA VAL A 47 -1.96 0.06 12.39
C VAL A 47 -1.36 -0.86 11.33
N GLY A 48 -0.62 -1.89 11.74
CA GLY A 48 -0.03 -2.86 10.83
C GLY A 48 -1.08 -3.61 10.00
N SER A 49 -2.20 -4.00 10.63
CA SER A 49 -3.32 -4.66 9.93
C SER A 49 -3.99 -3.72 8.92
N LEU A 50 -4.16 -2.45 9.28
CA LEU A 50 -4.76 -1.43 8.42
C LEU A 50 -3.91 -1.16 7.15
N LEU A 51 -2.59 -1.12 7.31
CA LEU A 51 -1.64 -0.99 6.21
C LEU A 51 -1.59 -2.27 5.36
N ALA A 52 -1.68 -3.45 5.97
CA ALA A 52 -1.72 -4.72 5.25
C ALA A 52 -2.95 -4.82 4.33
N LEU A 53 -4.10 -4.35 4.81
CA LEU A 53 -5.33 -4.24 4.00
C LEU A 53 -5.16 -3.26 2.85
N GLY A 54 -4.51 -2.12 3.07
CA GLY A 54 -4.17 -1.18 2.00
C GLY A 54 -3.30 -1.79 0.91
N ALA A 55 -2.33 -2.62 1.31
CA ALA A 55 -1.38 -3.26 0.41
C ALA A 55 -2.04 -4.26 -0.55
N ILE A 56 -3.29 -4.69 -0.30
CA ILE A 56 -4.05 -5.51 -1.24
C ILE A 56 -4.22 -4.79 -2.58
N LEU A 57 -4.43 -3.45 -2.59
CA LEU A 57 -4.50 -2.69 -3.84
C LEU A 57 -3.16 -2.64 -4.59
N ASN A 58 -2.03 -2.81 -3.90
CA ASN A 58 -0.74 -2.93 -4.60
C ASN A 58 -0.67 -4.19 -5.44
N LEU A 59 -1.32 -5.28 -5.02
CA LEU A 59 -1.41 -6.49 -5.85
C LEU A 59 -2.21 -6.21 -7.13
N VAL A 60 -3.29 -5.44 -7.05
CA VAL A 60 -4.07 -5.04 -8.22
C VAL A 60 -3.21 -4.21 -9.18
N ALA A 61 -2.48 -3.22 -8.67
CA ALA A 61 -1.55 -2.40 -9.48
C ALA A 61 -0.42 -3.24 -10.08
N PHE A 62 0.15 -4.17 -9.30
CA PHE A 62 1.23 -5.06 -9.72
C PHE A 62 0.81 -5.98 -10.87
N PHE A 63 -0.29 -6.73 -10.69
CA PHE A 63 -0.82 -7.61 -11.73
C PHE A 63 -1.34 -6.81 -12.94
N GLY A 64 -1.87 -5.61 -12.72
CA GLY A 64 -2.23 -4.68 -13.78
C GLY A 64 -1.05 -4.37 -14.68
N PHE A 65 0.10 -3.97 -14.10
CA PHE A 65 1.32 -3.70 -14.87
C PHE A 65 1.90 -4.95 -15.55
N LEU A 66 1.85 -6.12 -14.91
CA LEU A 66 2.26 -7.38 -15.55
C LEU A 66 1.41 -7.71 -16.78
N ARG A 67 0.08 -7.55 -16.68
CA ARG A 67 -0.85 -7.85 -17.79
C ARG A 67 -0.59 -6.98 -19.03
N ILE A 68 -0.17 -5.73 -18.84
CA ILE A 68 0.19 -4.82 -19.93
C ILE A 68 1.68 -4.86 -20.31
N LYS A 69 2.42 -5.89 -19.87
CA LYS A 69 3.86 -6.10 -20.16
C LYS A 69 4.75 -4.93 -19.72
N ARG A 70 4.45 -4.33 -18.56
CA ARG A 70 5.22 -3.22 -17.95
C ARG A 70 6.02 -3.72 -16.74
N ASP A 71 6.91 -4.67 -16.96
CA ASP A 71 7.63 -5.39 -15.90
C ASP A 71 8.44 -4.47 -14.98
N TYR A 72 9.08 -3.41 -15.52
CA TYR A 72 9.82 -2.45 -14.70
C TYR A 72 8.92 -1.63 -13.77
N ARG A 73 7.69 -1.31 -14.19
CA ARG A 73 6.70 -0.66 -13.31
C ARG A 73 6.19 -1.64 -12.26
N ALA A 74 5.91 -2.89 -12.65
CA ALA A 74 5.54 -3.94 -11.69
C ALA A 74 6.63 -4.13 -10.62
N ARG A 75 7.91 -4.11 -11.02
CA ARG A 75 9.05 -4.14 -10.08
C ARG A 75 9.05 -2.95 -9.12
N GLY A 76 8.72 -1.76 -9.62
CA GLY A 76 8.52 -0.57 -8.77
C GLY A 76 7.43 -0.77 -7.72
N VAL A 77 6.26 -1.28 -8.13
CA VAL A 77 5.15 -1.58 -7.20
C VAL A 77 5.58 -2.61 -6.16
N MET A 78 6.29 -3.66 -6.56
CA MET A 78 6.81 -4.68 -5.64
C MET A 78 7.75 -4.10 -4.57
N ILE A 79 8.63 -3.17 -4.95
CA ILE A 79 9.50 -2.47 -3.99
C ILE A 79 8.65 -1.68 -2.98
N ALA A 80 7.60 -0.98 -3.44
CA ALA A 80 6.69 -0.27 -2.54
C ALA A 80 5.96 -1.24 -1.58
N THR A 81 5.52 -2.40 -2.07
CA THR A 81 4.89 -3.44 -1.23
C THR A 81 5.84 -3.98 -0.16
N ILE A 82 7.10 -4.25 -0.51
CA ILE A 82 8.11 -4.69 0.45
C ILE A 82 8.36 -3.60 1.50
N LEU A 83 8.46 -2.34 1.08
CA LEU A 83 8.62 -1.22 2.00
C LEU A 83 7.43 -1.13 2.97
N THR A 84 6.19 -1.24 2.48
CA THR A 84 4.99 -1.28 3.33
C THR A 84 5.05 -2.46 4.31
N ALA A 85 5.48 -3.65 3.87
CA ALA A 85 5.63 -4.80 4.74
C ALA A 85 6.68 -4.58 5.85
N LEU A 86 7.79 -3.90 5.54
CA LEU A 86 8.80 -3.52 6.54
C LEU A 86 8.25 -2.51 7.54
N VAL A 87 7.43 -1.55 7.09
CA VAL A 87 6.75 -0.60 7.98
C VAL A 87 5.76 -1.33 8.90
N ILE A 88 4.99 -2.27 8.37
CA ILE A 88 4.07 -3.11 9.16
C ILE A 88 4.84 -3.92 10.20
N LEU A 89 5.97 -4.52 9.81
CA LEU A 89 6.82 -5.28 10.70
C LEU A 89 7.36 -4.40 11.83
N TYR A 90 7.80 -3.18 11.51
CA TYR A 90 8.27 -2.22 12.51
C TYR A 90 7.18 -1.94 13.56
N TYR A 91 5.98 -1.57 13.14
CA TYR A 91 4.84 -1.31 14.04
C TYR A 91 4.38 -2.53 14.85
N LYS A 92 4.70 -3.74 14.41
CA LYS A 92 4.30 -4.97 15.09
C LYS A 92 5.33 -5.46 16.10
N VAL A 93 6.60 -5.08 15.92
CA VAL A 93 7.72 -5.54 16.75
C VAL A 93 8.14 -4.51 17.81
N PHE A 94 8.00 -3.21 17.49
CA PHE A 94 8.37 -2.09 18.35
C PHE A 94 7.16 -1.21 18.63
#